data_AF-A0A1T4QB27-F1
#
_entry.id   AF-A0A1T4QB27-F1
#
_cell.length_a   1.000
_cell.length_b   1.000
_cell.length_c   1.000
_cell.angle_alpha   90.00
_cell.angle_beta   90.00
_cell.angle_gamma   90.00
#
_symmetry.space_group_name_H-M   'P 1'
#
loop_
_entity.id
_entity.type
_entity.pdbx_description
1 polymer ?
#
loop_
_entity_poly.entity_id
_entity_poly.type
_entity_poly.pdbx_seq_one_letter_code
_entity_poly.pdbx_strand_id
1 'polypeptide(L)'
;MIDEAQDMNADEYALINTLIEHNEDMRVIAVGDDDQNIYTFRGADSAYLEDFIKKREAKKYELIENYRSKKNLVDFANHFVSGIGHRLKELPIQANKKPNGIIDLVLYQSKNLVTPIVKAITASATHGSVCVLTRFNEEASQITGLLLNQGLSAKLIQHQDGFNLYNLAEIRFFINALKLEPDTFLISEDTWKDAERSLIQTYKHSPKLELCQSIIRDFEAANPKKKYKSDLEIFIRESKIEDFAHEAGGSILVSTIHKAKGKEFDHVYLLLDGMNISTDEDKRQLYVGITRAKERLSIHTNGSYFNDIRVANLNRTIDQTIYKQPDLLVMQTTLKSVILSYFSRTQHIVKGLMSGMSLLITAEGCNDRNENAVLRFSQQCRNEIEQFRQKGYQLKQAKVNFIVYWKDDTTGTEYQTVLPELYFERNHR
;
A
#
# COMPACT_ATOMS: atom_id res chain seq x y z
N MET A 1 12.36 -10.62 20.94
CA MET A 1 11.47 -11.31 19.98
C MET A 1 11.68 -10.65 18.64
N ILE A 2 11.82 -11.43 17.58
CA ILE A 2 11.99 -10.98 16.21
C ILE A 2 10.74 -11.43 15.46
N ASP A 3 10.02 -10.49 14.86
CA ASP A 3 8.88 -10.77 14.00
C ASP A 3 9.30 -10.62 12.53
N GLU A 4 8.56 -11.26 11.62
CA GLU A 4 8.89 -11.31 10.18
C GLU A 4 10.35 -11.72 9.90
N ALA A 5 10.88 -12.68 10.67
CA ALA A 5 12.29 -13.08 10.65
C ALA A 5 12.79 -13.61 9.29
N GLN A 6 11.87 -13.99 8.39
CA GLN A 6 12.20 -14.34 7.00
C GLN A 6 12.67 -13.13 6.16
N ASP A 7 12.38 -11.90 6.59
CA ASP A 7 12.75 -10.68 5.88
C ASP A 7 14.07 -10.07 6.37
N MET A 8 14.75 -10.74 7.30
CA MET A 8 15.98 -10.26 7.89
C MET A 8 17.11 -10.20 6.86
N ASN A 9 17.92 -9.14 6.91
CA ASN A 9 19.13 -9.00 6.10
C ASN A 9 20.40 -9.38 6.88
N ALA A 10 21.56 -9.37 6.19
CA ALA A 10 22.85 -9.75 6.76
C ALA A 10 23.25 -8.92 7.99
N ASP A 11 23.03 -7.61 7.96
CA ASP A 11 23.45 -6.69 9.02
C ASP A 11 22.56 -6.87 10.26
N GLU A 12 21.25 -7.01 10.07
CA GLU A 12 20.28 -7.30 11.13
C GLU A 12 20.60 -8.64 11.81
N TYR A 13 20.91 -9.67 11.02
CA TYR A 13 21.30 -10.97 11.55
C TYR A 13 22.62 -10.91 12.33
N ALA A 14 23.61 -10.17 11.84
CA ALA A 14 24.89 -9.97 12.52
C ALA A 14 24.70 -9.25 13.87
N LEU A 15 23.83 -8.24 13.92
CA LEU A 15 23.47 -7.55 15.16
C LEU A 15 22.81 -8.51 16.15
N ILE A 16 21.84 -9.30 15.72
CA ILE A 16 21.16 -10.29 16.57
C ILE A 16 22.14 -11.31 17.13
N ASN A 17 23.05 -11.84 16.30
CA ASN A 17 24.09 -12.77 16.76
C ASN A 17 25.01 -12.12 17.80
N THR A 18 25.42 -10.88 17.56
CA THR A 18 26.27 -10.13 18.50
C THR A 18 25.56 -9.95 19.85
N LEU A 19 24.26 -9.61 19.84
CA LEU A 19 23.48 -9.48 21.06
C LEU A 19 23.38 -10.81 21.82
N ILE A 20 23.17 -11.93 21.11
CA ILE A 20 23.13 -13.28 21.71
C ILE A 20 24.46 -13.61 22.38
N GLU A 21 25.57 -13.37 21.67
CA GLU A 21 26.92 -13.72 22.13
C GLU A 21 27.37 -12.90 23.36
N HIS A 22 26.87 -11.68 23.53
CA HIS A 22 27.21 -10.82 24.66
C HIS A 22 26.24 -10.91 25.85
N ASN A 23 25.17 -11.71 25.74
CA ASN A 23 24.14 -11.82 26.78
C ASN A 23 23.75 -13.29 26.99
N GLU A 24 24.45 -13.98 27.91
CA GLU A 24 24.28 -15.42 28.16
C GLU A 24 22.84 -15.82 28.54
N ASP A 25 22.10 -14.95 29.24
CA ASP A 25 20.71 -15.20 29.67
C ASP A 25 19.65 -14.78 28.64
N MET A 26 20.04 -14.21 27.50
CA MET A 26 19.09 -13.67 26.54
C MET A 26 18.33 -14.80 25.83
N ARG A 27 17.00 -14.73 25.88
CA ARG A 27 16.11 -15.63 25.13
C ARG A 27 15.65 -14.95 23.85
N VAL A 28 15.97 -15.56 22.72
CA VAL A 28 15.54 -15.08 21.41
C VAL A 28 14.46 -16.00 20.87
N ILE A 29 13.35 -15.39 20.45
CA ILE A 29 12.23 -16.03 19.76
C ILE A 29 12.13 -15.32 18.41
N ALA A 30 12.26 -16.08 17.33
CA ALA A 30 12.07 -15.61 15.96
C ALA A 30 10.77 -16.20 15.41
N VAL A 31 9.93 -15.35 14.83
CA VAL A 31 8.66 -15.71 14.18
C VAL A 31 8.75 -15.29 12.72
N GLY A 32 8.37 -16.18 11.79
CA GLY A 32 8.42 -15.88 10.37
C GLY A 32 7.84 -17.00 9.50
N ASP A 33 7.62 -16.66 8.23
CA ASP A 33 7.11 -17.57 7.19
C ASP A 33 7.97 -17.48 5.92
N ASP A 34 8.79 -18.50 5.66
CA ASP A 34 9.71 -18.54 4.52
C ASP A 34 9.01 -18.54 3.15
N ASP A 35 7.75 -18.99 3.07
CA ASP A 35 6.96 -18.90 1.85
C ASP A 35 6.56 -17.45 1.50
N GLN A 36 6.72 -16.53 2.46
CA GLN A 36 6.43 -15.11 2.28
C GLN A 36 7.71 -14.26 2.13
N ASN A 37 8.90 -14.86 2.00
CA ASN A 37 10.13 -14.12 1.70
C ASN A 37 10.11 -13.59 0.25
N ILE A 38 9.83 -12.29 0.10
CA ILE A 38 9.69 -11.59 -1.21
C ILE A 38 10.45 -10.26 -1.25
N TYR A 39 11.33 -10.02 -0.27
CA TYR A 39 12.18 -8.83 -0.17
C TYR A 39 13.67 -9.13 -0.42
N THR A 40 13.97 -10.23 -1.11
CA THR A 40 15.31 -10.64 -1.59
C THR A 40 16.07 -9.52 -2.29
N PHE A 41 15.37 -8.69 -3.09
CA PHE A 41 15.96 -7.51 -3.74
C PHE A 41 16.47 -6.42 -2.78
N ARG A 42 16.09 -6.48 -1.50
CA ARG A 42 16.60 -5.62 -0.41
C ARG A 42 17.64 -6.33 0.47
N GLY A 43 18.08 -7.53 0.07
CA GLY A 43 19.04 -8.35 0.81
C GLY A 43 18.41 -9.22 1.90
N ALA A 44 17.08 -9.34 1.94
CA ALA A 44 16.39 -10.24 2.87
C ALA A 44 16.54 -11.71 2.45
N ASP A 45 16.85 -12.60 3.39
CA ASP A 45 17.03 -14.03 3.10
C ASP A 45 16.50 -14.94 4.21
N SER A 46 15.61 -15.86 3.85
CA SER A 46 15.12 -16.90 4.76
C SER A 46 16.20 -17.87 5.24
N ALA A 47 17.37 -17.89 4.60
CA ALA A 47 18.54 -18.65 5.05
C ALA A 47 18.95 -18.27 6.49
N TYR A 48 18.72 -17.03 6.94
CA TYR A 48 19.04 -16.67 8.32
C TYR A 48 18.06 -17.27 9.33
N LEU A 49 16.78 -17.39 8.96
CA LEU A 49 15.79 -18.10 9.77
C LEU A 49 16.12 -19.60 9.81
N GLU A 50 16.56 -20.17 8.69
CA GLU A 50 17.05 -21.55 8.63
C GLU A 50 18.32 -21.78 9.47
N ASP A 51 19.29 -20.87 9.39
CA ASP A 51 20.49 -20.89 10.20
C ASP A 51 20.17 -20.82 11.69
N PHE A 52 19.15 -20.04 12.08
CA PHE A 52 18.68 -19.99 13.47
C PHE A 52 18.18 -21.36 13.95
N ILE A 53 17.48 -22.11 13.08
CA ILE A 53 17.01 -23.46 13.38
C ILE A 53 18.19 -24.45 13.43
N LYS A 54 19.09 -24.41 12.44
CA LYS A 54 20.15 -25.42 12.28
C LYS A 54 21.39 -25.16 13.14
N LYS A 55 21.97 -23.96 13.06
CA LYS A 55 23.26 -23.63 13.70
C LYS A 55 23.12 -23.27 15.18
N ARG A 56 22.01 -22.63 15.55
CA ARG A 56 21.72 -22.28 16.96
C ARG A 56 20.86 -23.35 17.65
N GLU A 57 20.56 -24.46 16.97
CA GLU A 57 19.75 -25.59 17.46
C GLU A 57 18.41 -25.13 18.09
N ALA A 58 17.81 -24.07 17.52
CA ALA A 58 16.58 -23.50 18.05
C ALA A 58 15.43 -24.49 17.92
N LYS A 59 14.60 -24.60 18.96
CA LYS A 59 13.40 -25.44 18.93
C LYS A 59 12.35 -24.84 18.00
N LYS A 60 12.12 -25.50 16.85
CA LYS A 60 11.11 -25.14 15.85
C LYS A 60 9.70 -25.56 16.29
N TYR A 61 8.74 -24.65 16.15
CA TYR A 61 7.30 -24.91 16.32
C TYR A 61 6.56 -24.42 15.07
N GLU A 62 5.73 -25.28 14.46
CA GLU A 62 4.87 -24.89 13.33
C GLU A 62 3.46 -24.56 13.83
N LEU A 63 3.02 -23.32 13.59
CA LEU A 63 1.66 -22.88 13.89
C LEU A 63 0.77 -23.12 12.66
N ILE A 64 0.03 -24.23 12.66
CA ILE A 64 -0.71 -24.69 11.49
C ILE A 64 -2.14 -24.15 11.40
N GLU A 65 -2.70 -23.63 12.50
CA GLU A 65 -4.10 -23.20 12.53
C GLU A 65 -4.27 -21.80 11.94
N ASN A 66 -5.09 -21.68 10.90
CA ASN A 66 -5.43 -20.41 10.27
C ASN A 66 -6.81 -19.93 10.73
N TYR A 67 -6.80 -18.82 11.46
CA TYR A 67 -8.00 -18.12 11.94
C TYR A 67 -8.42 -16.97 11.00
N ARG A 68 -7.65 -16.71 9.95
CA ARG A 68 -7.79 -15.53 9.08
C ARG A 68 -8.79 -15.76 7.97
N SER A 69 -8.53 -16.77 7.13
CA SER A 69 -9.17 -16.97 5.83
C SER A 69 -10.14 -18.15 5.84
N LYS A 70 -11.14 -18.13 4.96
CA LYS A 70 -12.08 -19.25 4.81
C LYS A 70 -11.36 -20.51 4.32
N LYS A 71 -11.94 -21.67 4.67
CA LYS A 71 -11.34 -22.99 4.40
C LYS A 71 -10.87 -23.23 2.97
N ASN A 72 -11.72 -23.04 1.97
CA ASN A 72 -11.34 -23.28 0.57
C ASN A 72 -10.23 -22.34 0.07
N LEU A 73 -10.10 -21.12 0.61
CA LEU A 73 -9.00 -20.21 0.27
C LEU A 73 -7.67 -20.74 0.84
N VAL A 74 -7.68 -21.27 2.07
CA VAL A 74 -6.51 -21.92 2.67
C VAL A 74 -6.15 -23.20 1.91
N ASP A 75 -7.13 -24.02 1.55
CA ASP A 75 -6.92 -25.23 0.74
C ASP A 75 -6.31 -24.87 -0.64
N PHE A 76 -6.76 -23.77 -1.26
CA PHE A 76 -6.20 -23.26 -2.52
C PHE A 76 -4.74 -22.83 -2.35
N ALA A 77 -4.43 -22.08 -1.29
CA ALA A 77 -3.07 -21.64 -0.99
C ALA A 77 -2.12 -22.82 -0.69
N ASN A 78 -2.58 -23.83 0.06
CA ASN A 78 -1.81 -25.04 0.33
C ASN A 78 -1.50 -25.84 -0.94
N HIS A 79 -2.46 -25.95 -1.87
CA HIS A 79 -2.20 -26.61 -3.16
C HIS A 79 -1.18 -25.81 -3.98
N PHE A 80 -1.30 -24.48 -3.99
CA PHE A 80 -0.36 -23.64 -4.74
C PHE A 80 1.06 -23.69 -4.17
N VAL A 81 1.21 -23.60 -2.84
CA VAL A 81 2.52 -23.53 -2.17
C VAL A 81 3.31 -24.84 -2.25
N SER A 82 2.65 -25.99 -2.47
CA SER A 82 3.35 -27.27 -2.65
C SER A 82 4.24 -27.31 -3.89
N GLY A 83 4.06 -26.37 -4.82
CA GLY A 83 4.95 -26.20 -5.97
C GLY A 83 6.24 -25.42 -5.67
N ILE A 84 6.41 -24.86 -4.46
CA ILE A 84 7.60 -24.12 -4.04
C ILE A 84 8.62 -25.09 -3.45
N GLY A 85 9.87 -25.04 -3.93
CA GLY A 85 10.98 -25.83 -3.40
C GLY A 85 11.61 -25.22 -2.15
N HIS A 86 12.39 -26.03 -1.43
CA HIS A 86 13.20 -25.62 -0.28
C HIS A 86 12.40 -24.80 0.77
N ARG A 87 11.31 -25.40 1.27
CA ARG A 87 10.46 -24.79 2.29
C ARG A 87 10.89 -25.22 3.69
N LEU A 88 10.78 -24.31 4.66
CA LEU A 88 11.02 -24.61 6.06
C LEU A 88 9.81 -25.26 6.74
N LYS A 89 8.59 -25.03 6.22
CA LYS A 89 7.35 -25.65 6.74
C LYS A 89 7.07 -26.99 6.07
N GLU A 90 6.69 -27.96 6.89
CA GLU A 90 6.36 -29.32 6.43
C GLU A 90 4.85 -29.59 6.47
N LEU A 91 4.14 -29.02 7.44
CA LEU A 91 2.72 -29.30 7.64
C LEU A 91 1.83 -28.34 6.84
N PRO A 92 0.71 -28.83 6.28
CA PRO A 92 -0.26 -27.97 5.63
C PRO A 92 -1.04 -27.13 6.66
N ILE A 93 -1.40 -25.92 6.26
CA ILE A 93 -2.17 -25.00 7.09
C ILE A 93 -3.64 -25.46 7.18
N GLN A 94 -4.23 -25.43 8.37
CA GLN A 94 -5.59 -25.87 8.64
C GLN A 94 -6.49 -24.68 8.97
N ALA A 95 -7.50 -24.42 8.13
CA ALA A 95 -8.44 -23.34 8.38
C ALA A 95 -9.43 -23.66 9.50
N ASN A 96 -9.64 -22.70 10.40
CA ASN A 96 -10.65 -22.79 11.44
C ASN A 96 -11.99 -22.13 11.03
N LYS A 97 -11.98 -21.24 10.02
CA LYS A 97 -13.19 -20.52 9.58
C LYS A 97 -14.05 -21.34 8.61
N LYS A 98 -15.33 -21.46 8.96
CA LYS A 98 -16.43 -21.99 8.13
C LYS A 98 -17.54 -20.93 7.98
N PRO A 99 -18.40 -20.99 6.96
CA PRO A 99 -18.35 -21.88 5.79
C PRO A 99 -17.23 -21.48 4.81
N ASN A 100 -17.15 -22.15 3.64
CA ASN A 100 -16.24 -21.78 2.56
C ASN A 100 -16.53 -20.36 2.03
N GLY A 101 -15.48 -19.71 1.54
CA GLY A 101 -15.53 -18.44 0.81
C GLY A 101 -15.76 -18.65 -0.69
N ILE A 102 -15.47 -17.61 -1.47
CA ILE A 102 -15.65 -17.58 -2.93
C ILE A 102 -14.29 -17.54 -3.61
N ILE A 103 -14.08 -18.41 -4.60
CA ILE A 103 -12.89 -18.34 -5.46
C ILE A 103 -13.33 -18.29 -6.91
N ASP A 104 -13.00 -17.21 -7.60
CA ASP A 104 -13.23 -17.07 -9.03
C ASP A 104 -11.90 -17.08 -9.75
N LEU A 105 -11.79 -17.88 -10.80
CA LEU A 105 -10.62 -17.93 -11.68
C LEU A 105 -11.09 -17.65 -13.11
N VAL A 106 -10.71 -16.49 -13.62
CA VAL A 106 -11.05 -16.05 -14.97
C VAL A 106 -9.81 -16.10 -15.85
N LEU A 107 -9.85 -16.98 -16.85
CA LEU A 107 -8.82 -17.14 -17.87
C LEU A 107 -9.16 -16.32 -19.10
N TYR A 108 -8.30 -15.36 -19.45
CA TYR A 108 -8.48 -14.44 -20.57
C TYR A 108 -7.63 -14.84 -21.77
N GLN A 109 -8.20 -14.69 -22.97
CA GLN A 109 -7.42 -14.74 -24.22
C GLN A 109 -6.71 -13.40 -24.53
N SER A 110 -7.17 -12.31 -23.92
CA SER A 110 -6.61 -10.95 -24.08
C SER A 110 -5.21 -10.81 -23.47
N LYS A 111 -4.41 -9.92 -24.07
CA LYS A 111 -3.13 -9.43 -23.52
C LYS A 111 -3.26 -8.20 -22.62
N ASN A 112 -4.49 -7.69 -22.44
CA ASN A 112 -4.78 -6.59 -21.53
C ASN A 112 -5.89 -7.05 -20.58
N LEU A 113 -5.58 -7.09 -19.29
CA LEU A 113 -6.49 -7.59 -18.27
C LEU A 113 -7.08 -6.50 -17.36
N VAL A 114 -6.57 -5.27 -17.46
CA VAL A 114 -6.97 -4.14 -16.60
C VAL A 114 -8.44 -3.74 -16.78
N THR A 115 -8.93 -3.61 -18.01
CA THR A 115 -10.35 -3.28 -18.25
C THR A 115 -11.31 -4.35 -17.72
N PRO A 116 -11.13 -5.66 -17.99
CA PRO A 116 -12.06 -6.67 -17.50
C PRO A 116 -12.02 -6.86 -15.97
N ILE A 117 -10.87 -6.70 -15.30
CA ILE A 117 -10.85 -6.78 -13.83
C ILE A 117 -11.66 -5.63 -13.19
N VAL A 118 -11.57 -4.42 -13.75
CA VAL A 118 -12.36 -3.26 -13.29
C VAL A 118 -13.85 -3.54 -13.48
N LYS A 119 -14.26 -4.14 -14.61
CA LYS A 119 -15.64 -4.58 -14.83
C LYS A 119 -16.10 -5.64 -13.81
N ALA A 120 -15.23 -6.59 -13.45
CA ALA A 120 -15.56 -7.62 -12.47
C ALA A 120 -15.74 -7.05 -11.05
N ILE A 121 -14.90 -6.08 -10.67
CA ILE A 121 -14.99 -5.37 -9.40
C ILE A 121 -16.30 -4.58 -9.33
N THR A 122 -16.62 -3.82 -10.37
CA THR A 122 -17.83 -2.98 -10.42
C THR A 122 -19.13 -3.78 -10.47
N ALA A 123 -19.10 -4.97 -11.07
CA ALA A 123 -20.25 -5.88 -11.07
C ALA A 123 -20.46 -6.58 -9.71
N SER A 124 -19.48 -6.55 -8.81
CA SER A 124 -19.55 -7.23 -7.52
C SER A 124 -19.96 -6.25 -6.41
N ALA A 125 -21.16 -6.42 -5.87
CA ALA A 125 -21.55 -5.75 -4.63
C ALA A 125 -20.93 -6.49 -3.44
N THR A 126 -19.78 -6.01 -2.95
CA THR A 126 -19.07 -6.64 -1.81
C THR A 126 -19.05 -5.71 -0.60
N HIS A 127 -19.49 -6.22 0.54
CA HIS A 127 -19.26 -5.60 1.84
C HIS A 127 -17.87 -5.95 2.37
N GLY A 128 -17.27 -5.04 3.13
CA GLY A 128 -15.92 -5.22 3.66
C GLY A 128 -14.84 -4.64 2.76
N SER A 129 -13.60 -4.92 3.12
CA SER A 129 -12.41 -4.35 2.50
C SER A 129 -12.11 -5.02 1.15
N VAL A 130 -11.89 -4.21 0.10
CA VAL A 130 -11.60 -4.67 -1.26
C VAL A 130 -10.21 -4.21 -1.67
N CYS A 131 -9.39 -5.14 -2.16
CA CYS A 131 -8.08 -4.82 -2.72
C CYS A 131 -7.87 -5.46 -4.09
N VAL A 132 -7.26 -4.70 -4.99
CA VAL A 132 -6.77 -5.16 -6.28
C VAL A 132 -5.25 -5.21 -6.24
N LEU A 133 -4.71 -6.40 -6.47
CA LEU A 133 -3.28 -6.67 -6.43
C LEU A 133 -2.77 -6.92 -7.85
N THR A 134 -1.71 -6.21 -8.21
CA THR A 134 -1.02 -6.33 -9.51
C THR A 134 0.46 -6.65 -9.32
N ARG A 135 1.17 -6.96 -10.40
CA ARG A 135 2.63 -7.08 -10.34
C ARG A 135 3.30 -5.72 -10.49
N PHE A 136 2.80 -4.91 -11.44
CA PHE A 136 3.44 -3.67 -11.83
C PHE A 136 2.67 -2.44 -11.35
N ASN A 137 3.41 -1.38 -11.02
CA ASN A 137 2.84 -0.11 -10.60
C ASN A 137 1.97 0.52 -11.69
N GLU A 138 2.34 0.36 -12.96
CA GLU A 138 1.58 0.90 -14.09
C GLU A 138 0.16 0.30 -14.17
N GLU A 139 0.01 -1.01 -13.94
CA GLU A 139 -1.29 -1.68 -13.88
C GLU A 139 -2.14 -1.15 -12.74
N ALA A 140 -1.54 -1.00 -11.55
CA ALA A 140 -2.21 -0.44 -10.38
C ALA A 140 -2.69 1.00 -10.64
N SER A 141 -1.85 1.80 -11.30
CA SER A 141 -2.17 3.15 -11.75
C SER A 141 -3.31 3.22 -12.77
N GLN A 142 -3.33 2.31 -13.75
CA GLN A 142 -4.41 2.23 -14.76
C GLN A 142 -5.73 1.78 -14.15
N ILE A 143 -5.70 0.75 -13.29
CA ILE A 143 -6.88 0.27 -12.56
C ILE A 143 -7.47 1.39 -11.71
N THR A 144 -6.63 2.12 -10.97
CA THR A 144 -7.08 3.25 -10.15
C THR A 144 -7.74 4.33 -11.02
N GLY A 145 -7.11 4.71 -12.15
CA GLY A 145 -7.68 5.70 -13.07
C GLY A 145 -9.05 5.30 -13.62
N LEU A 146 -9.21 4.03 -14.03
CA LEU A 146 -10.49 3.52 -14.52
C LEU A 146 -11.57 3.48 -13.42
N LEU A 147 -11.23 3.07 -12.20
CA LEU A 147 -12.17 3.05 -11.07
C LEU A 147 -12.66 4.46 -10.71
N LEU A 148 -11.73 5.43 -10.61
CA LEU A 148 -12.07 6.83 -10.32
C LEU A 148 -12.98 7.43 -11.41
N ASN A 149 -12.73 7.10 -12.68
CA ASN A 149 -13.57 7.56 -13.79
C ASN A 149 -14.98 6.95 -13.79
N GLN A 150 -15.16 5.80 -13.16
CA GLN A 150 -16.49 5.20 -12.92
C GLN A 150 -17.17 5.74 -11.65
N GLY A 151 -16.58 6.74 -11.00
CA GLY A 151 -17.10 7.34 -9.77
C GLY A 151 -16.88 6.50 -8.51
N LEU A 152 -16.08 5.43 -8.59
CA LEU A 152 -15.73 4.61 -7.44
C LEU A 152 -14.58 5.24 -6.67
N SER A 153 -14.65 5.18 -5.34
CA SER A 153 -13.54 5.58 -4.47
C SER A 153 -12.43 4.53 -4.59
N ALA A 154 -11.29 4.91 -5.17
CA ALA A 154 -10.13 4.04 -5.30
C ALA A 154 -8.86 4.73 -4.79
N LYS A 155 -8.03 3.99 -4.05
CA LYS A 155 -6.79 4.49 -3.44
C LYS A 155 -5.62 3.65 -3.89
N LEU A 156 -4.67 4.29 -4.57
CA LEU A 156 -3.44 3.67 -5.02
C LEU A 156 -2.42 3.64 -3.88
N ILE A 157 -1.92 2.45 -3.55
CA ILE A 157 -0.85 2.24 -2.59
C ILE A 157 0.50 2.33 -3.31
N GLN A 158 1.26 3.37 -2.99
CA GLN A 158 2.63 3.53 -3.48
C GLN A 158 3.62 3.76 -2.35
N HIS A 159 4.86 3.31 -2.56
CA HIS A 159 5.97 3.75 -1.72
C HIS A 159 6.14 5.25 -1.93
N GLN A 160 5.95 6.01 -0.87
CA GLN A 160 6.22 7.43 -0.87
C GLN A 160 7.55 7.63 -0.15
N ASP A 161 8.66 7.53 -0.90
CA ASP A 161 10.00 7.67 -0.34
C ASP A 161 10.13 9.00 0.43
N GLY A 162 10.51 8.93 1.71
CA GLY A 162 10.66 10.10 2.57
C GLY A 162 9.35 10.77 3.03
N PHE A 163 8.19 10.18 2.71
CA PHE A 163 6.90 10.67 3.17
C PHE A 163 6.56 10.06 4.53
N ASN A 164 6.49 10.91 5.55
CA ASN A 164 6.03 10.56 6.88
C ASN A 164 4.67 11.22 7.11
N LEU A 165 3.69 10.50 7.68
CA LEU A 165 2.36 11.06 7.97
C LEU A 165 2.43 12.29 8.89
N TYR A 166 3.41 12.34 9.78
CA TYR A 166 3.68 13.50 10.63
C TYR A 166 3.92 14.78 9.82
N ASN A 167 4.42 14.65 8.58
CA ASN A 167 4.68 15.79 7.71
C ASN A 167 3.46 16.20 6.88
N LEU A 168 2.34 15.47 6.92
CA LEU A 168 1.12 15.86 6.25
C LEU A 168 0.56 17.15 6.87
N ALA A 169 0.15 18.11 6.05
CA ALA A 169 -0.31 19.41 6.52
C ALA A 169 -1.52 19.32 7.45
N GLU A 170 -2.48 18.46 7.10
CA GLU A 170 -3.66 18.15 7.91
C GLU A 170 -3.28 17.60 9.29
N ILE A 171 -2.30 16.69 9.35
CA ILE A 171 -1.85 16.07 10.61
C ILE A 171 -1.08 17.06 11.47
N ARG A 172 -0.16 17.84 10.88
CA ARG A 172 0.52 18.91 11.62
C ARG A 172 -0.46 19.95 12.14
N PHE A 173 -1.49 20.28 11.37
CA PHE A 173 -2.56 21.16 11.83
C PHE A 173 -3.24 20.60 13.08
N PHE A 174 -3.65 19.32 13.06
CA PHE A 174 -4.26 18.66 14.22
C PHE A 174 -3.33 18.68 15.44
N ILE A 175 -2.07 18.27 15.29
CA ILE A 175 -1.09 18.27 16.39
C ILE A 175 -0.89 19.68 16.96
N ASN A 176 -0.78 20.69 16.10
CA ASN A 176 -0.63 22.08 16.53
C ASN A 176 -1.91 22.63 17.20
N ALA A 177 -3.09 22.17 16.79
CA ALA A 177 -4.37 22.57 17.37
C ALA A 177 -4.54 22.06 18.81
N LEU A 178 -3.79 21.03 19.22
CA LEU A 178 -3.73 20.59 20.61
C LEU A 178 -3.12 21.65 21.55
N LYS A 179 -2.33 22.60 21.01
CA LYS A 179 -1.74 23.73 21.76
C LYS A 179 -1.10 23.33 23.09
N LEU A 180 -0.39 22.21 23.10
CA LEU A 180 0.24 21.67 24.31
C LEU A 180 1.47 22.48 24.66
N GLU A 181 1.57 22.93 25.92
CA GLU A 181 2.78 23.52 26.46
C GLU A 181 3.95 22.51 26.45
N PRO A 182 5.22 22.95 26.43
CA PRO A 182 6.38 22.06 26.34
C PRO A 182 6.41 20.95 27.40
N ASP A 183 5.95 21.24 28.62
CA ASP A 183 5.93 20.30 29.75
C ASP A 183 4.62 19.50 29.87
N THR A 184 3.71 19.63 28.89
CA THR A 184 2.44 18.89 28.88
C THR A 184 2.58 17.58 28.11
N PHE A 185 2.60 16.47 28.85
CA PHE A 185 2.73 15.13 28.27
C PHE A 185 1.40 14.43 28.02
N LEU A 186 0.35 14.82 28.75
CA LEU A 186 -0.97 14.20 28.69
C LEU A 186 -1.97 15.14 28.00
N ILE A 187 -2.70 14.59 27.05
CA ILE A 187 -3.71 15.32 26.28
C ILE A 187 -5.06 15.12 26.97
N SER A 188 -5.73 16.21 27.33
CA SER A 188 -7.08 16.15 27.91
C SER A 188 -8.12 15.80 26.84
N GLU A 189 -9.22 15.18 27.25
CA GLU A 189 -10.33 14.86 26.33
C GLU A 189 -10.93 16.11 25.65
N ASP A 190 -11.02 17.22 26.37
CA ASP A 190 -11.56 18.46 25.83
C ASP A 190 -10.61 19.05 24.77
N THR A 191 -9.30 19.11 25.07
CA THR A 191 -8.27 19.56 24.14
C THR A 191 -8.25 18.69 22.86
N TRP A 192 -8.37 17.38 23.02
CA TRP A 192 -8.40 16.43 21.91
C TRP A 192 -9.62 16.68 21.00
N LYS A 193 -10.81 16.75 21.58
CA LYS A 193 -12.06 17.01 20.82
C LYS A 193 -12.10 18.39 20.19
N ASP A 194 -11.49 19.39 20.80
CA ASP A 194 -11.36 20.74 20.21
C ASP A 194 -10.44 20.74 19.00
N ALA A 195 -9.30 20.03 19.08
CA ALA A 195 -8.38 19.88 17.95
C ALA A 195 -9.02 19.09 16.80
N GLU A 196 -9.74 18.00 17.11
CA GLU A 196 -10.47 17.21 16.11
C GLU A 196 -11.55 18.05 15.40
N ARG A 197 -12.38 18.79 16.17
CA ARG A 197 -13.38 19.70 15.59
C ARG A 197 -12.74 20.76 14.70
N SER A 198 -11.62 21.34 15.13
CA SER A 198 -10.88 22.33 14.37
C SER A 198 -10.35 21.76 13.04
N LEU A 199 -9.83 20.53 13.08
CA LEU A 199 -9.36 19.80 11.89
C LEU A 199 -10.50 19.60 10.89
N ILE A 200 -11.64 19.06 11.35
CA ILE A 200 -12.82 18.82 10.52
C ILE A 200 -13.33 20.11 9.89
N GLN A 201 -13.43 21.20 10.67
CA GLN A 201 -13.92 22.48 10.16
C GLN A 201 -13.00 23.08 9.10
N THR A 202 -11.68 22.98 9.32
CA THR A 202 -10.66 23.57 8.43
C THR A 202 -10.52 22.78 7.14
N TYR A 203 -10.54 21.44 7.23
CA TYR A 203 -10.28 20.54 6.11
C TYR A 203 -11.53 19.81 5.61
N LYS A 204 -12.74 20.34 5.85
CA LYS A 204 -14.03 19.75 5.42
C LYS A 204 -14.12 19.39 3.92
N HIS A 205 -13.32 20.04 3.08
CA HIS A 205 -13.28 19.79 1.63
C HIS A 205 -12.01 19.06 1.18
N SER A 206 -11.10 18.74 2.11
CA SER A 206 -9.92 17.93 1.81
C SER A 206 -10.34 16.47 1.64
N PRO A 207 -9.96 15.80 0.54
CA PRO A 207 -10.14 14.36 0.40
C PRO A 207 -9.25 13.56 1.37
N LYS A 208 -8.37 14.21 2.14
CA LYS A 208 -7.52 13.59 3.16
C LYS A 208 -8.10 13.68 4.57
N LEU A 209 -9.24 14.35 4.75
CA LEU A 209 -9.88 14.44 6.07
C LEU A 209 -10.24 13.06 6.61
N GLU A 210 -10.81 12.18 5.78
CA GLU A 210 -11.16 10.81 6.19
C GLU A 210 -9.93 10.03 6.69
N LEU A 211 -8.79 10.16 6.01
CA LEU A 211 -7.53 9.54 6.43
C LEU A 211 -7.14 10.03 7.83
N CYS A 212 -7.22 11.34 8.08
CA CYS A 212 -6.89 11.91 9.37
C CYS A 212 -7.86 11.45 10.46
N GLN A 213 -9.15 11.32 10.15
CA GLN A 213 -10.15 10.79 11.08
C GLN A 213 -9.91 9.31 11.41
N SER A 214 -9.50 8.49 10.45
CA SER A 214 -9.10 7.10 10.72
C SER A 214 -7.87 7.03 11.63
N ILE A 215 -6.84 7.85 11.39
CA ILE A 215 -5.65 7.93 12.25
C ILE A 215 -6.05 8.29 13.70
N ILE A 216 -6.92 9.28 13.87
CA ILE A 216 -7.41 9.71 15.18
C ILE A 216 -8.17 8.57 15.88
N ARG A 217 -9.13 7.93 15.19
CA ARG A 217 -9.93 6.84 15.74
C ARG A 217 -9.09 5.63 16.14
N ASP A 218 -8.13 5.23 15.31
CA ASP A 218 -7.24 4.11 15.60
C ASP A 218 -6.34 4.40 16.81
N PHE A 219 -5.82 5.62 16.90
CA PHE A 219 -5.06 6.05 18.07
C PHE A 219 -5.89 6.04 19.34
N GLU A 220 -7.16 6.50 19.29
CA GLU A 220 -8.09 6.45 20.41
C GLU A 220 -8.38 5.02 20.87
N ALA A 221 -8.58 4.11 19.91
CA ALA A 221 -8.83 2.70 20.19
C ALA A 221 -7.61 2.02 20.84
N ALA A 222 -6.40 2.37 20.40
CA ALA A 222 -5.16 1.89 21.01
C ALA A 222 -4.89 2.50 22.40
N ASN A 223 -5.40 3.71 22.67
CA ASN A 223 -5.14 4.49 23.88
C ASN A 223 -6.41 4.92 24.62
N PRO A 224 -7.28 3.98 25.07
CA PRO A 224 -8.63 4.29 25.54
C PRO A 224 -8.69 5.00 26.90
N LYS A 225 -7.60 4.96 27.68
CA LYS A 225 -7.57 5.52 29.06
C LYS A 225 -6.89 6.87 29.15
N LYS A 226 -5.76 7.04 28.46
CA LYS A 226 -4.92 8.23 28.52
C LYS A 226 -4.26 8.41 27.16
N LYS A 227 -4.23 9.65 26.69
CA LYS A 227 -3.60 10.03 25.43
C LYS A 227 -2.30 10.76 25.73
N TYR A 228 -1.17 10.11 25.49
CA TYR A 228 0.15 10.74 25.64
C TYR A 228 0.60 11.38 24.33
N LYS A 229 1.20 12.56 24.43
CA LYS A 229 1.74 13.28 23.27
C LYS A 229 2.83 12.48 22.56
N SER A 230 3.75 11.87 23.31
CA SER A 230 4.82 11.01 22.77
C SER A 230 4.25 9.85 21.97
N ASP A 231 3.23 9.19 22.51
CA ASP A 231 2.64 8.00 21.92
C ASP A 231 1.92 8.36 20.62
N LEU A 232 1.25 9.51 20.59
CA LEU A 232 0.65 10.05 19.37
C LEU A 232 1.69 10.32 18.29
N GLU A 233 2.78 11.00 18.64
CA GLU A 233 3.84 11.33 17.68
C GLU A 233 4.51 10.08 17.14
N ILE A 234 4.83 9.10 18.00
CA ILE A 234 5.39 7.81 17.59
C ILE A 234 4.40 7.05 16.70
N PHE A 235 3.13 6.93 17.14
CA PHE A 235 2.09 6.27 16.38
C PHE A 235 1.97 6.84 14.96
N ILE A 236 1.89 8.17 14.83
CA ILE A 236 1.79 8.82 13.53
C ILE A 236 3.06 8.60 12.68
N ARG A 237 4.25 8.67 13.29
CA ARG A 237 5.52 8.55 12.58
C ARG A 237 5.79 7.14 12.05
N GLU A 238 5.40 6.13 12.81
CA GLU A 238 5.58 4.72 12.47
C GLU A 238 4.48 4.20 11.54
N SER A 239 3.31 4.83 11.56
CA SER A 239 2.21 4.44 10.68
C SER A 239 2.39 4.95 9.25
N LYS A 240 1.77 4.23 8.31
CA LYS A 240 1.74 4.59 6.89
C LYS A 240 0.29 4.88 6.46
N ILE A 241 0.11 5.70 5.42
CA ILE A 241 -1.24 6.01 4.85
C ILE A 241 -2.07 4.74 4.66
N GLU A 242 -1.36 3.71 4.23
CA GLU A 242 -1.89 2.47 3.75
C GLU A 242 -2.40 1.54 4.87
N ASP A 243 -2.08 1.83 6.14
CA ASP A 243 -2.60 1.13 7.33
C ASP A 243 -4.04 1.58 7.64
N PHE A 244 -4.35 2.84 7.34
CA PHE A 244 -5.66 3.48 7.56
C PHE A 244 -6.61 3.35 6.37
N ALA A 245 -6.19 2.59 5.36
CA ALA A 245 -6.90 2.45 4.11
C ALA A 245 -8.07 1.44 4.20
N HIS A 246 -8.16 0.69 5.30
CA HIS A 246 -9.11 -0.40 5.52
C HIS A 246 -10.50 0.04 6.04
N GLU A 247 -10.60 1.21 6.66
CA GLU A 247 -11.87 1.67 7.27
C GLU A 247 -12.69 2.63 6.41
N ALA A 248 -12.16 3.06 5.27
CA ALA A 248 -12.85 3.99 4.39
C ALA A 248 -14.01 3.27 3.68
N GLY A 249 -15.23 3.53 4.16
CA GLY A 249 -16.48 2.94 3.68
C GLY A 249 -16.58 2.82 2.16
N GLY A 250 -16.24 1.63 1.64
CA GLY A 250 -16.35 1.30 0.23
C GLY A 250 -15.19 1.73 -0.67
N SER A 251 -14.05 2.20 -0.14
CA SER A 251 -12.89 2.53 -0.98
C SER A 251 -12.10 1.27 -1.39
N ILE A 252 -11.84 1.13 -2.69
CA ILE A 252 -11.08 0.03 -3.27
C ILE A 252 -9.59 0.36 -3.21
N LEU A 253 -8.79 -0.49 -2.57
CA LEU A 253 -7.34 -0.32 -2.58
C LEU A 253 -6.74 -0.97 -3.81
N VAL A 254 -5.77 -0.31 -4.42
CA VAL A 254 -5.04 -0.85 -5.57
C VAL A 254 -3.56 -0.81 -5.27
N SER A 255 -2.88 -1.94 -5.37
CA SER A 255 -1.48 -2.08 -4.94
C SER A 255 -0.74 -3.10 -5.80
N THR A 256 0.57 -3.07 -5.74
CA THR A 256 1.36 -4.24 -6.13
C THR A 256 1.37 -5.27 -5.00
N ILE A 257 1.60 -6.55 -5.34
CA ILE A 257 1.67 -7.63 -4.35
C ILE A 257 2.74 -7.36 -3.27
N HIS A 258 3.93 -6.86 -3.66
CA HIS A 258 5.01 -6.54 -2.74
C HIS A 258 4.64 -5.51 -1.66
N LYS A 259 3.80 -4.53 -2.02
CA LYS A 259 3.36 -3.45 -1.11
C LYS A 259 2.18 -3.86 -0.24
N ALA A 260 1.47 -4.93 -0.61
CA ALA A 260 0.36 -5.45 0.17
C ALA A 260 0.78 -6.52 1.20
N LYS A 261 2.07 -6.88 1.27
CA LYS A 261 2.58 -7.76 2.32
C LYS A 261 2.34 -7.15 3.70
N GLY A 262 2.02 -8.00 4.67
CA GLY A 262 1.60 -7.58 6.02
C GLY A 262 0.13 -7.16 6.12
N LYS A 263 -0.60 -7.08 4.99
CA LYS A 263 -2.02 -6.67 4.98
C LYS A 263 -2.96 -7.80 4.63
N GLU A 264 -4.24 -7.54 4.84
CA GLU A 264 -5.29 -8.52 4.61
C GLU A 264 -6.61 -7.84 4.25
N PHE A 265 -7.37 -8.45 3.36
CA PHE A 265 -8.61 -7.90 2.83
C PHE A 265 -9.70 -8.97 2.77
N ASP A 266 -10.96 -8.54 2.91
CA ASP A 266 -12.09 -9.44 2.79
C ASP A 266 -12.19 -9.98 1.35
N HIS A 267 -12.00 -9.10 0.37
CA HIS A 267 -12.04 -9.44 -1.05
C HIS A 267 -10.75 -9.01 -1.76
N VAL A 268 -10.08 -9.95 -2.41
CA VAL A 268 -8.88 -9.70 -3.21
C VAL A 268 -9.12 -10.03 -4.68
N TYR A 269 -8.83 -9.08 -5.55
CA TYR A 269 -8.78 -9.24 -7.00
C TYR A 269 -7.33 -9.24 -7.45
N LEU A 270 -6.87 -10.32 -8.06
CA LEU A 270 -5.49 -10.51 -8.44
C LEU A 270 -5.35 -10.45 -9.96
N LEU A 271 -4.65 -9.44 -10.46
CA LEU A 271 -4.35 -9.26 -11.88
C LEU A 271 -2.99 -9.89 -12.22
N LEU A 272 -3.00 -10.93 -13.05
CA LEU A 272 -1.81 -11.67 -13.48
C LEU A 272 -1.69 -11.66 -15.01
N ASP A 273 -1.22 -10.55 -15.55
CA ASP A 273 -1.01 -10.36 -16.98
C ASP A 273 0.40 -10.81 -17.40
N GLY A 274 0.49 -11.84 -18.24
CA GLY A 274 1.74 -12.30 -18.86
C GLY A 274 2.76 -12.91 -17.90
N MET A 275 2.31 -13.60 -16.85
CA MET A 275 3.11 -13.75 -15.63
C MET A 275 4.43 -14.55 -15.69
N ASN A 276 4.70 -15.56 -16.52
CA ASN A 276 5.87 -16.45 -16.39
C ASN A 276 6.34 -16.79 -14.94
N ILE A 277 5.66 -17.74 -14.30
CA ILE A 277 6.04 -18.28 -12.98
C ILE A 277 7.08 -19.38 -13.18
N SER A 278 8.36 -19.02 -13.26
CA SER A 278 9.45 -19.99 -13.45
C SER A 278 10.28 -20.22 -12.19
N THR A 279 10.37 -19.22 -11.31
CA THR A 279 11.19 -19.28 -10.10
C THR A 279 10.34 -19.48 -8.84
N ASP A 280 10.96 -19.97 -7.77
CA ASP A 280 10.30 -20.05 -6.47
C ASP A 280 10.03 -18.66 -5.88
N GLU A 281 10.81 -17.64 -6.24
CA GLU A 281 10.54 -16.24 -5.88
C GLU A 281 9.24 -15.73 -6.52
N ASP A 282 9.01 -16.00 -7.81
CA ASP A 282 7.75 -15.65 -8.49
C ASP A 282 6.55 -16.36 -7.82
N LYS A 283 6.73 -17.64 -7.44
CA LYS A 283 5.71 -18.39 -6.71
C LYS A 283 5.46 -17.80 -5.33
N ARG A 284 6.48 -17.48 -4.54
CA ARG A 284 6.34 -16.85 -3.22
C ARG A 284 5.63 -15.51 -3.32
N GLN A 285 5.96 -14.69 -4.32
CA GLN A 285 5.24 -13.45 -4.60
C GLN A 285 3.74 -13.73 -4.81
N LEU A 286 3.41 -14.68 -5.68
CA LEU A 286 2.02 -15.03 -5.93
C LEU A 286 1.30 -15.62 -4.71
N TYR A 287 1.98 -16.46 -3.94
CA TYR A 287 1.48 -17.00 -2.68
C TYR A 287 1.14 -15.90 -1.66
N VAL A 288 2.00 -14.87 -1.55
CA VAL A 288 1.69 -13.67 -0.74
C VAL A 288 0.40 -13.02 -1.23
N GLY A 289 0.23 -12.81 -2.54
CA GLY A 289 -0.99 -12.23 -3.12
C GLY A 289 -2.26 -13.04 -2.80
N ILE A 290 -2.20 -14.36 -2.95
CA ILE A 290 -3.30 -15.30 -2.64
C ILE A 290 -3.69 -15.23 -1.17
N THR A 291 -2.70 -15.22 -0.26
CA THR A 291 -2.92 -15.26 1.19
C THR A 291 -3.39 -13.93 1.79
N ARG A 292 -3.53 -12.86 0.99
CA ARG A 292 -4.12 -11.59 1.45
C ARG A 292 -5.65 -11.68 1.60
N ALA A 293 -6.30 -12.67 0.99
CA ALA A 293 -7.76 -12.80 0.96
C ALA A 293 -8.33 -13.51 2.20
N LYS A 294 -9.36 -12.93 2.82
CA LYS A 294 -10.10 -13.54 3.95
C LYS A 294 -11.35 -14.28 3.47
N GLU A 295 -12.14 -13.69 2.57
CA GLU A 295 -13.46 -14.19 2.17
C GLU A 295 -13.59 -14.53 0.68
N ARG A 296 -13.07 -13.67 -0.20
CA ARG A 296 -13.10 -13.87 -1.66
C ARG A 296 -11.73 -13.67 -2.28
N LEU A 297 -11.38 -14.58 -3.19
CA LEU A 297 -10.22 -14.48 -4.07
C LEU A 297 -10.69 -14.56 -5.53
N SER A 298 -10.55 -13.47 -6.29
CA SER A 298 -10.83 -13.43 -7.73
C SER A 298 -9.53 -13.28 -8.50
N ILE A 299 -9.14 -14.29 -9.27
CA ILE A 299 -7.89 -14.33 -10.03
C ILE A 299 -8.20 -14.09 -11.50
N HIS A 300 -7.59 -13.06 -12.08
CA HIS A 300 -7.71 -12.67 -13.47
C HIS A 300 -6.36 -12.89 -14.17
N THR A 301 -6.30 -13.86 -15.08
CA THR A 301 -5.02 -14.24 -15.70
C THR A 301 -5.19 -14.62 -17.17
N ASN A 302 -4.14 -14.49 -17.96
CA ASN A 302 -4.03 -15.08 -19.31
C ASN A 302 -3.07 -16.29 -19.34
N GLY A 303 -2.67 -16.81 -18.17
CA GLY A 303 -1.84 -18.00 -18.04
C GLY A 303 -2.57 -19.17 -17.37
N SER A 304 -2.01 -20.37 -17.52
CA SER A 304 -2.60 -21.65 -17.07
C SER A 304 -2.17 -22.12 -15.68
N TYR A 305 -1.56 -21.24 -14.86
CA TYR A 305 -0.84 -21.60 -13.63
C TYR A 305 -1.67 -22.32 -12.56
N PHE A 306 -2.98 -22.10 -12.56
CA PHE A 306 -3.89 -22.68 -11.57
C PHE A 306 -4.71 -23.83 -12.14
N ASN A 307 -4.42 -24.32 -13.35
CA ASN A 307 -5.27 -25.29 -14.04
C ASN A 307 -5.43 -26.62 -13.30
N ASP A 308 -4.48 -27.00 -12.47
CA ASP A 308 -4.50 -28.28 -11.75
C ASP A 308 -5.12 -28.18 -10.35
N ILE A 309 -5.32 -26.96 -9.83
CA ILE A 309 -5.89 -26.75 -8.50
C ILE A 309 -7.37 -27.14 -8.48
N ARG A 310 -7.76 -28.01 -7.55
CA ARG A 310 -9.15 -28.43 -7.31
C ARG A 310 -9.51 -28.22 -5.85
N VAL A 311 -10.41 -27.28 -5.59
CA VAL A 311 -10.93 -26.98 -4.24
C VAL A 311 -12.43 -26.66 -4.32
N ALA A 312 -13.12 -26.71 -3.18
CA ALA A 312 -14.54 -26.38 -3.11
C ALA A 312 -14.82 -24.92 -3.47
N ASN A 313 -15.97 -24.67 -4.13
CA ASN A 313 -16.43 -23.33 -4.56
C ASN A 313 -15.42 -22.56 -5.44
N LEU A 314 -14.62 -23.29 -6.23
CA LEU A 314 -13.78 -22.69 -7.28
C LEU A 314 -14.57 -22.59 -8.58
N ASN A 315 -14.98 -21.37 -8.93
CA ASN A 315 -15.62 -21.07 -10.20
C ASN A 315 -14.55 -20.80 -11.26
N ARG A 316 -14.67 -21.42 -12.44
CA ARG A 316 -13.76 -21.21 -13.56
C ARG A 316 -14.52 -20.65 -14.74
N THR A 317 -14.02 -19.54 -15.29
CA THR A 317 -14.60 -18.87 -16.45
C THR A 317 -13.51 -18.64 -17.49
N ILE A 318 -13.84 -18.85 -18.76
CA ILE A 318 -12.96 -18.50 -19.89
C ILE A 318 -13.57 -17.29 -20.60
N ASP A 319 -12.79 -16.23 -20.73
CA ASP A 319 -13.17 -15.02 -21.44
C ASP A 319 -12.35 -14.88 -22.72
N GLN A 320 -13.04 -15.02 -23.85
CA GLN A 320 -12.45 -14.94 -25.19
C GLN A 320 -12.43 -13.51 -25.75
N THR A 321 -12.94 -12.53 -25.00
CA THR A 321 -12.98 -11.13 -25.43
C THR A 321 -11.58 -10.56 -25.51
N ILE A 322 -11.26 -9.89 -26.60
CA ILE A 322 -9.99 -9.16 -26.76
C ILE A 322 -10.18 -7.72 -26.28
N TYR A 323 -9.49 -7.35 -25.21
CA TYR A 323 -9.55 -6.01 -24.63
C TYR A 323 -8.43 -5.13 -25.15
N LYS A 324 -8.76 -3.86 -25.41
CA LYS A 324 -7.79 -2.82 -25.73
C LYS A 324 -7.01 -2.41 -24.47
N GLN A 325 -5.92 -1.68 -24.68
CA GLN A 325 -5.17 -1.08 -23.60
C GLN A 325 -6.03 -0.02 -22.88
N PRO A 326 -5.86 0.17 -21.56
CA PRO A 326 -6.62 1.18 -20.82
C PRO A 326 -6.44 2.59 -21.37
N ASP A 327 -7.51 3.38 -21.28
CA ASP A 327 -7.50 4.77 -21.74
C ASP A 327 -7.08 5.75 -20.65
N LEU A 328 -7.04 5.31 -19.39
CA LEU A 328 -6.79 6.16 -18.24
C LEU A 328 -5.64 5.63 -17.39
N LEU A 329 -4.84 6.56 -16.87
CA LEU A 329 -3.75 6.28 -15.96
C LEU A 329 -3.62 7.41 -14.94
N VAL A 330 -3.36 7.05 -13.69
CA VAL A 330 -3.10 7.99 -12.60
C VAL A 330 -1.68 7.82 -12.08
N MET A 331 -0.98 8.93 -11.91
CA MET A 331 0.36 8.97 -11.32
C MET A 331 0.33 9.81 -10.05
N GLN A 332 0.78 9.23 -8.94
CA GLN A 332 1.02 9.98 -7.70
C GLN A 332 2.46 10.45 -7.67
N THR A 333 2.67 11.73 -7.39
CA THR A 333 4.01 12.28 -7.25
C THR A 333 4.55 12.10 -5.82
N THR A 334 5.88 12.03 -5.72
CA THR A 334 6.62 11.99 -4.45
C THR A 334 7.50 13.23 -4.31
N LEU A 335 8.20 13.39 -3.19
CA LEU A 335 9.19 14.46 -3.01
C LEU A 335 10.27 14.46 -4.10
N LYS A 336 10.61 13.30 -4.67
CA LYS A 336 11.56 13.17 -5.79
C LYS A 336 11.00 13.68 -7.12
N SER A 337 9.68 13.81 -7.24
CA SER A 337 9.00 14.22 -8.47
C SER A 337 8.97 15.74 -8.66
N VAL A 338 9.32 16.52 -7.64
CA VAL A 338 9.24 17.99 -7.66
C VAL A 338 10.58 18.61 -7.28
N ILE A 339 10.83 19.85 -7.71
CA ILE A 339 12.03 20.61 -7.32
C ILE A 339 11.80 21.23 -5.93
N LEU A 340 12.30 20.58 -4.89
CA LEU A 340 12.05 20.95 -3.49
C LEU A 340 12.50 22.38 -3.15
N SER A 341 13.66 22.80 -3.66
CA SER A 341 14.19 24.16 -3.44
C SER A 341 13.30 25.27 -4.02
N TYR A 342 12.45 24.96 -5.00
CA TYR A 342 11.52 25.93 -5.60
C TYR A 342 10.48 26.42 -4.59
N PHE A 343 10.09 25.56 -3.64
CA PHE A 343 9.07 25.88 -2.65
C PHE A 343 9.48 26.98 -1.68
N SER A 344 10.77 27.27 -1.52
CA SER A 344 11.25 28.42 -0.76
C SER A 344 10.66 29.76 -1.25
N ARG A 345 10.28 29.84 -2.53
CA ARG A 345 9.75 31.06 -3.17
C ARG A 345 8.23 31.07 -3.29
N THR A 346 7.58 29.91 -3.17
CA THR A 346 6.14 29.76 -3.43
C THR A 346 5.29 29.55 -2.18
N GLN A 347 5.86 29.68 -0.96
CA GLN A 347 5.13 29.47 0.30
C GLN A 347 3.84 30.31 0.42
N HIS A 348 3.85 31.55 -0.07
CA HIS A 348 2.67 32.43 -0.05
C HIS A 348 1.50 31.89 -0.90
N ILE A 349 1.82 31.14 -1.97
CA ILE A 349 0.82 30.46 -2.82
C ILE A 349 0.40 29.15 -2.17
N VAL A 350 1.37 28.33 -1.75
CA VAL A 350 1.13 26.99 -1.18
C VAL A 350 0.23 27.04 0.06
N LYS A 351 0.37 28.05 0.92
CA LYS A 351 -0.49 28.25 2.10
C LYS A 351 -1.98 28.43 1.77
N GLY A 352 -2.31 28.88 0.56
CA GLY A 352 -3.67 29.03 0.07
C GLY A 352 -4.24 27.78 -0.60
N LEU A 353 -3.46 26.70 -0.69
CA LEU A 353 -3.86 25.45 -1.32
C LEU A 353 -4.32 24.42 -0.29
N MET A 354 -5.14 23.47 -0.76
CA MET A 354 -5.62 22.33 -0.01
C MET A 354 -5.61 21.10 -0.92
N SER A 355 -5.42 19.92 -0.33
CA SER A 355 -5.62 18.64 -1.02
C SER A 355 -6.97 18.62 -1.73
N GLY A 356 -7.01 18.09 -2.96
CA GLY A 356 -8.18 18.07 -3.84
C GLY A 356 -8.32 19.25 -4.79
N MET A 357 -7.62 20.38 -4.55
CA MET A 357 -7.68 21.53 -5.45
C MET A 357 -7.03 21.22 -6.82
N SER A 358 -7.69 21.66 -7.89
CA SER A 358 -7.15 21.51 -9.26
C SER A 358 -6.01 22.50 -9.52
N LEU A 359 -5.01 22.03 -10.27
CA LEU A 359 -3.87 22.82 -10.71
C LEU A 359 -3.87 22.91 -12.24
N LEU A 360 -3.40 24.04 -12.76
CA LEU A 360 -3.18 24.24 -14.19
C LEU A 360 -1.84 23.62 -14.60
N ILE A 361 -1.84 22.74 -15.59
CA ILE A 361 -0.63 22.07 -16.08
C ILE A 361 0.17 23.01 -16.97
N THR A 362 1.48 23.06 -16.76
CA THR A 362 2.43 23.78 -17.64
C THR A 362 3.54 22.84 -18.10
N ALA A 363 4.38 23.29 -19.05
CA ALA A 363 5.50 22.50 -19.55
C ALA A 363 6.54 22.14 -18.45
N GLU A 364 6.65 22.96 -17.41
CA GLU A 364 7.67 22.80 -16.36
C GLU A 364 7.11 22.36 -15.01
N GLY A 365 5.78 22.32 -14.83
CA GLY A 365 5.18 22.12 -13.51
C GLY A 365 3.68 22.38 -13.47
N CYS A 366 3.22 22.99 -12.39
CA CYS A 366 1.82 23.35 -12.23
C CYS A 366 1.64 24.75 -11.64
N ASN A 367 0.57 25.42 -12.06
CA ASN A 367 0.14 26.72 -11.57
C ASN A 367 -1.18 26.60 -10.78
N ASP A 368 -1.48 27.59 -9.95
CA ASP A 368 -2.80 27.75 -9.34
C ASP A 368 -3.82 28.28 -10.37
N ARG A 369 -5.05 28.54 -9.93
CA ARG A 369 -6.11 29.08 -10.82
C ARG A 369 -5.86 30.51 -11.29
N ASN A 370 -4.95 31.23 -10.65
CA ASN A 370 -4.57 32.60 -10.98
C ASN A 370 -3.28 32.62 -11.83
N GLU A 371 -2.88 31.49 -12.39
CA GLU A 371 -1.67 31.30 -13.20
C GLU A 371 -0.35 31.53 -12.45
N ASN A 372 -0.37 31.60 -11.11
CA ASN A 372 0.86 31.67 -10.32
C ASN A 372 1.53 30.30 -10.27
N ALA A 373 2.84 30.25 -10.51
CA ALA A 373 3.60 29.00 -10.47
C ALA A 373 3.66 28.43 -9.04
N VAL A 374 3.11 27.22 -8.86
CA VAL A 374 3.03 26.54 -7.56
C VAL A 374 4.25 25.65 -7.36
N LEU A 375 4.56 24.84 -8.37
CA LEU A 375 5.62 23.83 -8.33
C LEU A 375 6.28 23.67 -9.69
N ARG A 376 7.50 23.11 -9.68
CA ARG A 376 8.21 22.63 -10.86
C ARG A 376 8.48 21.14 -10.74
N PHE A 377 8.30 20.41 -11.83
CA PHE A 377 8.62 18.99 -11.89
C PHE A 377 10.14 18.77 -11.91
N SER A 378 10.59 17.73 -11.22
CA SER A 378 11.98 17.27 -11.31
C SER A 378 12.27 16.69 -12.70
N GLN A 379 13.55 16.53 -13.05
CA GLN A 379 13.93 15.89 -14.31
C GLN A 379 13.37 14.47 -14.42
N GLN A 380 13.39 13.72 -13.32
CA GLN A 380 12.86 12.36 -13.25
C GLN A 380 11.37 12.34 -13.57
N CYS A 381 10.57 13.22 -12.96
CA CYS A 381 9.13 13.30 -13.20
C CYS A 381 8.83 13.69 -14.66
N ARG A 382 9.58 14.62 -15.24
CA ARG A 382 9.41 14.99 -16.66
C ARG A 382 9.71 13.82 -17.59
N ASN A 383 10.75 13.03 -17.29
CA ASN A 383 11.07 11.84 -18.07
C ASN A 383 9.94 10.80 -17.99
N GLU A 384 9.34 10.60 -16.82
CA GLU A 384 8.22 9.67 -16.62
C GLU A 384 6.96 10.12 -17.37
N ILE A 385 6.63 11.42 -17.32
CA ILE A 385 5.54 12.02 -18.11
C ILE A 385 5.77 11.78 -19.61
N GLU A 386 7.00 11.98 -20.10
CA GLU A 386 7.33 11.76 -21.51
C GLU A 386 7.31 10.27 -21.91
N GLN A 387 7.67 9.34 -21.01
CA GLN A 387 7.49 7.91 -21.25
C GLN A 387 6.01 7.55 -21.44
N PHE A 388 5.10 8.11 -20.62
CA PHE A 388 3.67 7.94 -20.81
C PHE A 388 3.19 8.55 -22.14
N ARG A 389 3.74 9.70 -22.53
CA ARG A 389 3.47 10.33 -23.82
C ARG A 389 3.83 9.44 -25.00
N GLN A 390 5.00 8.78 -24.96
CA GLN A 390 5.43 7.82 -25.97
C GLN A 390 4.51 6.60 -26.05
N LYS A 391 3.89 6.20 -24.93
CA LYS A 391 2.86 5.15 -24.87
C LYS A 391 1.46 5.63 -25.29
N GLY A 392 1.30 6.89 -25.72
CA GLY A 392 0.05 7.46 -26.22
C GLY A 392 -0.81 8.17 -25.16
N TYR A 393 -0.33 8.30 -23.92
CA TYR A 393 -1.03 8.98 -22.83
C TYR A 393 -0.68 10.46 -22.76
N GLN A 394 -1.67 11.34 -22.64
CA GLN A 394 -1.50 12.76 -22.44
C GLN A 394 -1.91 13.16 -21.04
N LEU A 395 -1.09 13.97 -20.37
CA LEU A 395 -1.43 14.59 -19.10
C LEU A 395 -2.57 15.60 -19.31
N LYS A 396 -3.74 15.35 -18.71
CA LYS A 396 -4.95 16.18 -18.87
C LYS A 396 -5.32 16.96 -17.62
N GLN A 397 -5.08 16.39 -16.44
CA GLN A 397 -5.46 17.02 -15.19
C GLN A 397 -4.37 16.82 -14.12
N ALA A 398 -4.21 17.84 -13.28
CA ALA A 398 -3.42 17.76 -12.06
C ALA A 398 -4.28 18.25 -10.89
N LYS A 399 -4.22 17.55 -9.76
CA LYS A 399 -4.84 17.97 -8.50
C LYS A 399 -3.82 17.89 -7.38
N VAL A 400 -3.91 18.75 -6.38
CA VAL A 400 -3.13 18.61 -5.15
C VAL A 400 -3.51 17.28 -4.50
N ASN A 401 -2.59 16.32 -4.42
CA ASN A 401 -2.82 15.06 -3.70
C ASN A 401 -2.51 15.27 -2.21
N PHE A 402 -1.31 15.74 -1.93
CA PHE A 402 -0.83 16.02 -0.58
C PHE A 402 -0.14 17.37 -0.51
N ILE A 403 -0.25 18.01 0.65
CA ILE A 403 0.65 19.09 1.06
C ILE A 403 1.46 18.56 2.22
N VAL A 404 2.78 18.52 2.05
CA VAL A 404 3.69 17.99 3.08
C VAL A 404 4.79 18.96 3.42
N TYR A 405 5.19 18.94 4.70
CA TYR A 405 6.34 19.67 5.18
C TYR A 405 7.63 18.91 4.84
N TRP A 406 8.54 19.60 4.18
CA TRP A 406 9.88 19.12 3.89
C TRP A 406 10.90 20.04 4.53
N LYS A 407 11.93 19.46 5.16
CA LYS A 407 13.04 20.18 5.77
C LYS A 407 14.22 20.18 4.81
N ASP A 408 14.73 21.37 4.50
CA ASP A 408 15.97 21.52 3.76
C ASP A 408 17.15 21.24 4.70
N ASP A 409 17.87 20.14 4.46
CA ASP A 409 19.01 19.73 5.29
C ASP A 409 20.16 20.74 5.27
N THR A 410 20.24 21.58 4.24
CA THR A 410 21.31 22.59 4.11
C THR A 410 21.03 23.81 4.96
N THR A 411 19.78 24.29 4.95
CA THR A 411 19.38 25.53 5.63
C THR A 411 18.69 25.27 6.98
N GLY A 412 18.30 24.03 7.26
CA GLY A 412 17.47 23.64 8.39
C GLY A 412 16.02 24.15 8.33
N THR A 413 15.65 24.87 7.27
CA THR A 413 14.33 25.51 7.14
C THR A 413 13.30 24.53 6.61
N GLU A 414 12.09 24.56 7.17
CA GLU A 414 10.97 23.76 6.69
C GLU A 414 10.08 24.55 5.72
N TYR A 415 9.62 23.87 4.67
CA TYR A 415 8.74 24.41 3.65
C TYR A 415 7.54 23.49 3.44
N GLN A 416 6.36 24.06 3.22
CA GLN A 416 5.24 23.31 2.68
C GLN A 416 5.48 23.05 1.19
N THR A 417 5.31 21.78 0.79
CA THR A 417 5.52 21.31 -0.57
C THR A 417 4.24 20.65 -1.08
N VAL A 418 3.97 20.82 -2.37
CA VAL A 418 2.77 20.30 -3.02
C VAL A 418 3.16 19.07 -3.83
N LEU A 419 2.49 17.95 -3.55
CA LEU A 419 2.61 16.71 -4.31
C LEU A 419 1.31 16.51 -5.10
N PRO A 420 1.30 16.78 -6.42
CA PRO A 420 0.12 16.57 -7.23
C PRO A 420 -0.14 15.09 -7.55
N GLU A 421 -1.40 14.75 -7.79
CA GLU A 421 -1.82 13.56 -8.51
C GLU A 421 -2.11 13.98 -9.95
N LEU A 422 -1.51 13.25 -10.89
CA LEU A 422 -1.53 13.54 -12.32
C LEU A 422 -2.40 12.50 -13.04
N TYR A 423 -3.33 12.97 -13.86
CA TYR A 423 -4.29 12.14 -14.57
C TYR A 423 -4.02 12.22 -16.07
N PHE A 424 -3.88 11.05 -16.67
CA PHE A 424 -3.55 10.89 -18.07
C PHE A 424 -4.68 10.22 -18.82
N GLU A 425 -4.89 10.66 -20.06
CA GLU A 425 -5.83 10.07 -21.00
C GLU A 425 -5.10 9.65 -22.27
N ARG A 426 -5.42 8.46 -22.77
CA ARG A 426 -4.89 7.96 -24.03
C ARG A 426 -5.56 8.68 -25.19
N ASN A 427 -4.77 9.19 -26.13
CA ASN A 427 -5.32 9.69 -27.38
C ASN A 427 -5.61 8.52 -28.33
N HIS A 428 -6.88 8.36 -28.69
CA HIS A 428 -7.28 7.55 -29.84
C HIS A 428 -7.02 8.35 -31.11
N ARG A 429 -5.84 8.16 -31.73
CA ARG A 429 -5.59 8.61 -33.10
C ARG A 429 -5.79 7.45 -34.05
#